data_AF-A0A2S9YT33-F1
#
_entry.id   AF-A0A2S9YT33-F1
#
_cell.length_a   1.000
_cell.length_b   1.000
_cell.length_c   1.000
_cell.angle_alpha   90.00
_cell.angle_beta   90.00
_cell.angle_gamma   90.00
#
_symmetry.space_group_name_H-M   'P 1'
#
loop_
_entity.id
_entity.type
_entity.pdbx_description
1 polymer ?
#
loop_
_entity_poly.entity_id
_entity_poly.type
_entity_poly.pdbx_seq_one_letter_code
_entity_poly.pdbx_strand_id
1 'polypeptide(L)'
;MTPDELYALISLCDPHEVLEPGADRYVDIDRIERDEAPRRHAWARRIANEFAGADQTKILFFTGVPGAGKSTELRRIAEKLRDPAGAALFPVLIDAGSRIDRNSPLSIVDLLFVILYETERAVLELEALDPDATGHESVMARLWHWLNGTSVELQKFDVGVDAGKLVFELSSNPSFRAAMRTHVASSLTEFVEKARAQMRGLTERVKRYDIRRDGRVATMIQASAGYPRELVAMLQEMLRQARDWGTPLSDKRFDAALGERAARYTRVISQADYPTLVHVHKTKDHLPPSEDQLQRFGVLLSNSVIMMYQNADDWADLNPALYRHPELSAQLG
;
A
#
# COMPACT_ATOMS: atom_id res chain seq x y z
N MET A 1 35.82 18.58 26.77
CA MET A 1 34.52 18.18 27.32
C MET A 1 34.54 18.44 28.81
N THR A 2 33.75 19.40 29.29
CA THR A 2 33.60 19.70 30.72
C THR A 2 32.68 18.66 31.39
N PRO A 3 32.68 18.55 32.73
CA PRO A 3 31.73 17.70 33.44
C PRO A 3 30.26 18.04 33.13
N ASP A 4 29.93 19.32 32.99
CA ASP A 4 28.57 19.78 32.66
C ASP A 4 28.16 19.38 31.24
N GLU A 5 29.09 19.46 30.27
CA GLU A 5 28.88 18.95 28.91
C GLU A 5 28.66 17.43 28.90
N LEU A 6 29.38 16.69 29.75
CA LEU A 6 29.20 15.24 29.89
C LEU A 6 27.84 14.88 30.52
N TYR A 7 27.42 15.59 31.56
CA TYR A 7 26.10 15.38 32.17
C TYR A 7 24.96 15.73 31.22
N ALA A 8 25.11 16.80 30.43
CA ALA A 8 24.16 17.12 29.37
C ALA A 8 24.06 15.98 28.34
N LEU A 9 25.18 15.42 27.88
CA LEU A 9 25.18 14.28 26.96
C LEU A 9 24.57 13.01 27.57
N ILE A 10 24.84 12.71 28.85
CA ILE A 10 24.25 11.57 29.55
C ILE A 10 22.74 11.76 29.71
N SER A 11 22.28 12.98 30.01
CA SER A 11 20.84 13.28 30.14
C SER A 11 20.07 13.12 28.82
N LEU A 12 20.78 13.19 27.69
CA LEU A 12 20.26 12.91 26.37
C LEU A 12 20.26 11.41 26.04
N CYS A 13 20.73 10.51 26.90
CA CYS A 13 20.90 9.08 26.59
C CYS A 13 20.10 8.20 27.56
N ASP A 14 18.80 7.98 27.27
CA ASP A 14 18.00 6.96 27.95
C ASP A 14 17.98 5.65 27.12
N PRO A 15 18.58 4.55 27.61
CA PRO A 15 18.60 3.27 26.89
C PRO A 15 17.24 2.57 26.80
N HIS A 16 16.24 3.03 27.56
CA HIS A 16 14.87 2.51 27.53
C HIS A 16 13.95 3.32 26.62
N GLU A 17 14.39 4.51 26.20
CA GLU A 17 13.65 5.33 25.28
C GLU A 17 13.72 4.76 23.86
N VAL A 18 12.57 4.65 23.22
CA VAL A 18 12.50 4.30 21.80
C VAL A 18 12.56 5.59 21.00
N LEU A 19 13.58 5.73 20.15
CA LEU A 19 13.77 6.92 19.32
C LEU A 19 12.76 6.96 18.17
N GLU A 20 12.18 8.14 17.94
CA GLU A 20 11.34 8.42 16.79
C GLU A 20 12.15 8.62 15.50
N PRO A 21 11.56 8.39 14.32
CA PRO A 21 12.20 8.73 13.06
C PRO A 21 12.58 10.22 13.02
N GLY A 22 13.80 10.50 12.56
CA GLY A 22 14.33 11.88 12.50
C GLY A 22 14.94 12.41 13.79
N ALA A 23 14.95 11.64 14.89
CA ALA A 23 15.63 12.05 16.12
C ALA A 23 17.14 12.26 15.88
N ASP A 24 17.68 13.41 16.30
CA ASP A 24 19.10 13.76 16.13
C ASP A 24 20.08 12.74 16.73
N ARG A 25 19.63 12.04 17.78
CA ARG A 25 20.40 10.99 18.47
C ARG A 25 20.51 9.70 17.67
N TYR A 26 19.70 9.53 16.64
CA TYR A 26 19.72 8.35 15.79
C TYR A 26 20.79 8.48 14.69
N VAL A 27 21.80 7.62 14.74
CA VAL A 27 22.82 7.53 13.68
C VAL A 27 22.49 6.36 12.77
N ASP A 28 22.25 6.65 11.48
CA ASP A 28 22.02 5.61 10.47
C ASP A 28 23.32 4.93 10.08
N ILE A 29 23.74 3.94 10.87
CA ILE A 29 25.02 3.25 10.66
C ILE A 29 25.09 2.48 9.32
N ASP A 30 23.95 2.27 8.67
CA ASP A 30 23.86 1.66 7.34
C ASP A 30 24.21 2.64 6.20
N ARG A 31 24.33 3.95 6.49
CA ARG A 31 24.75 5.00 5.55
C ARG A 31 26.26 5.30 5.61
N ILE A 32 26.98 4.76 6.58
CA ILE A 32 28.43 4.83 6.68
C ILE A 32 29.01 4.06 5.46
N GLU A 33 30.09 4.56 4.85
CA GLU A 33 30.62 4.09 3.56
C GLU A 33 30.68 2.54 3.45
N ARG A 34 30.32 2.02 2.27
CA ARG A 34 29.91 0.62 2.07
C ARG A 34 30.91 -0.45 2.52
N ASP A 35 32.19 -0.13 2.56
CA ASP A 35 33.24 -1.08 2.95
C ASP A 35 33.45 -1.13 4.48
N GLU A 36 32.88 -0.18 5.23
CA GLU A 36 32.97 -0.07 6.69
C GLU A 36 31.60 -0.17 7.41
N ALA A 37 30.50 -0.30 6.65
CA ALA A 37 29.15 -0.37 7.21
C ALA A 37 29.03 -1.57 8.19
N PRO A 38 28.75 -1.34 9.49
CA PRO A 38 28.82 -2.39 10.51
C PRO A 38 27.89 -3.58 10.24
N ARG A 39 26.73 -3.32 9.61
CA ARG A 39 25.71 -4.33 9.30
C ARG A 39 25.80 -4.88 7.87
N ARG A 40 26.73 -4.38 7.03
CA ARG A 40 26.95 -4.71 5.60
C ARG A 40 25.75 -4.52 4.66
N HIS A 41 24.53 -4.39 5.19
CA HIS A 41 23.29 -4.24 4.46
C HIS A 41 22.40 -3.21 5.14
N ALA A 42 21.74 -2.37 4.34
CA ALA A 42 20.72 -1.44 4.82
C ALA A 42 19.43 -2.20 5.17
N TRP A 43 19.36 -2.77 6.39
CA TRP A 43 18.30 -3.72 6.76
C TRP A 43 16.91 -3.09 6.78
N ALA A 44 16.77 -1.86 7.30
CA ALA A 44 15.49 -1.16 7.27
C ALA A 44 14.96 -0.98 5.83
N ARG A 45 15.86 -0.66 4.88
CA ARG A 45 15.52 -0.58 3.45
C ARG A 45 15.16 -1.95 2.89
N ARG A 46 15.93 -2.99 3.22
CA ARG A 46 15.69 -4.35 2.74
C ARG A 46 14.31 -4.85 3.18
N ILE A 47 13.99 -4.73 4.47
CA ILE A 47 12.69 -5.11 5.02
C ILE A 47 11.58 -4.30 4.35
N ALA A 48 11.73 -2.98 4.23
CA ALA A 48 10.72 -2.16 3.57
C ALA A 48 10.44 -2.60 2.12
N ASN A 49 11.50 -2.96 1.37
CA ASN A 49 11.37 -3.43 -0.01
C ASN A 49 10.66 -4.79 -0.12
N GLU A 50 10.82 -5.69 0.85
CA GLU A 50 10.11 -6.98 0.87
C GLU A 50 8.58 -6.79 0.94
N PHE A 51 8.11 -5.72 1.60
CA PHE A 51 6.69 -5.40 1.70
C PHE A 51 6.17 -4.50 0.58
N ALA A 52 6.98 -3.56 0.08
CA ALA A 52 6.56 -2.58 -0.92
C ALA A 52 6.06 -3.19 -2.24
N GLY A 53 6.63 -4.33 -2.66
CA GLY A 53 6.28 -5.02 -3.91
C GLY A 53 5.59 -6.37 -3.72
N ALA A 54 5.12 -6.68 -2.51
CA ALA A 54 4.56 -7.99 -2.22
C ALA A 54 3.19 -8.20 -2.89
N ASP A 55 3.10 -9.24 -3.73
CA ASP A 55 1.86 -9.73 -4.33
C ASP A 55 1.09 -10.70 -3.41
N GLN A 56 1.74 -11.17 -2.36
CA GLN A 56 1.20 -12.08 -1.34
C GLN A 56 1.53 -11.60 0.07
N THR A 57 0.77 -12.08 1.06
CA THR A 57 1.05 -11.80 2.48
C THR A 57 2.46 -12.24 2.86
N LYS A 58 3.25 -11.30 3.39
CA LYS A 58 4.58 -11.57 3.94
C LYS A 58 4.55 -11.57 5.45
N ILE A 59 5.25 -12.53 6.05
CA ILE A 59 5.45 -12.61 7.50
C ILE A 59 6.96 -12.67 7.73
N LEU A 60 7.49 -11.68 8.45
CA LEU A 60 8.90 -11.62 8.80
C LEU A 60 9.04 -11.68 10.32
N PHE A 61 9.90 -12.59 10.80
CA PHE A 61 10.27 -12.63 12.20
C PHE A 61 11.52 -11.79 12.43
N PHE A 62 11.36 -10.70 13.19
CA PHE A 62 12.44 -9.78 13.52
C PHE A 62 12.78 -9.89 15.01
N THR A 63 14.00 -10.35 15.31
CA THR A 63 14.42 -10.69 16.68
C THR A 63 15.71 -9.98 17.07
N GLY A 64 16.01 -10.01 18.37
CA GLY A 64 17.26 -9.47 18.91
C GLY A 64 17.14 -9.18 20.41
N VAL A 65 18.27 -8.95 21.06
CA VAL A 65 18.34 -8.71 22.50
C VAL A 65 17.60 -7.42 22.93
N PRO A 66 17.07 -7.34 24.16
CA PRO A 66 16.53 -6.08 24.72
C PRO A 66 17.54 -4.94 24.58
N GLY A 67 17.08 -3.72 24.30
CA GLY A 67 17.94 -2.55 24.10
C GLY A 67 18.64 -2.45 22.74
N ALA A 68 18.56 -3.46 21.87
CA ALA A 68 19.21 -3.44 20.55
C ALA A 68 18.58 -2.46 19.52
N GLY A 69 17.65 -1.59 19.91
CA GLY A 69 17.02 -0.62 19.01
C GLY A 69 15.94 -1.18 18.09
N LYS A 70 15.40 -2.39 18.35
CA LYS A 70 14.40 -3.03 17.47
C LYS A 70 13.15 -2.17 17.23
N SER A 71 12.58 -1.62 18.31
CA SER A 71 11.38 -0.77 18.22
C SER A 71 11.66 0.51 17.43
N THR A 72 12.85 1.10 17.61
CA THR A 72 13.34 2.24 16.83
C THR A 72 13.41 1.90 15.34
N GLU A 73 14.04 0.77 14.98
CA GLU A 73 14.14 0.34 13.58
C GLU A 73 12.76 0.03 12.97
N LEU A 74 11.84 -0.57 13.72
CA LEU A 74 10.46 -0.80 13.25
C LEU A 74 9.71 0.51 12.97
N ARG A 75 9.90 1.56 13.80
CA ARG A 75 9.34 2.89 13.54
C ARG A 75 9.91 3.52 12.26
N ARG A 76 11.21 3.37 12.03
CA ARG A 76 11.86 3.82 10.78
C ARG A 76 11.38 3.05 9.55
N ILE A 77 11.18 1.74 9.68
CA ILE A 77 10.59 0.91 8.61
C ILE A 77 9.16 1.38 8.32
N ALA A 78 8.35 1.65 9.34
CA ALA A 78 7.01 2.19 9.18
C ALA A 78 7.03 3.55 8.45
N GLU A 79 7.91 4.48 8.83
CA GLU A 79 8.07 5.76 8.11
C GLU A 79 8.37 5.54 6.61
N LYS A 80 9.31 4.65 6.29
CA LYS A 80 9.66 4.30 4.89
C LYS A 80 8.51 3.65 4.13
N LEU A 81 7.73 2.79 4.78
CA LEU A 81 6.58 2.15 4.16
C LEU A 81 5.44 3.17 3.94
N ARG A 82 5.33 4.16 4.81
CA ARG A 82 4.34 5.24 4.72
C ARG A 82 4.68 6.27 3.65
N ASP A 83 5.96 6.45 3.32
CA ASP A 83 6.45 7.42 2.35
C ASP A 83 5.57 7.41 1.07
N PRO A 84 4.83 8.51 0.80
CA PRO A 84 3.98 8.62 -0.38
C PRO A 84 4.75 8.55 -1.69
N ALA A 85 6.05 8.88 -1.66
CA ALA A 85 6.93 8.78 -2.81
C ALA A 85 7.59 7.40 -2.93
N GLY A 86 7.36 6.52 -1.95
CA GLY A 86 7.86 5.15 -1.85
C GLY A 86 6.74 4.11 -1.97
N ALA A 87 6.57 3.29 -0.92
CA ALA A 87 5.62 2.18 -0.93
C ALA A 87 4.16 2.63 -0.73
N ALA A 88 3.93 3.82 -0.17
CA ALA A 88 2.61 4.37 0.12
C ALA A 88 1.67 3.35 0.78
N LEU A 89 2.18 2.67 1.81
CA LEU A 89 1.41 1.72 2.62
C LEU A 89 0.90 2.41 3.89
N PHE A 90 -0.05 1.76 4.55
CA PHE A 90 -0.56 2.17 5.85
C PHE A 90 -0.01 1.27 6.96
N PRO A 91 1.19 1.57 7.50
CA PRO A 91 1.78 0.78 8.56
C PRO A 91 1.09 1.09 9.90
N VAL A 92 0.62 0.02 10.54
CA VAL A 92 0.08 0.03 11.91
C VAL A 92 1.11 -0.62 12.82
N LEU A 93 1.64 0.14 13.77
CA LEU A 93 2.59 -0.36 14.76
C LEU A 93 1.85 -0.79 16.03
N ILE A 94 2.04 -2.05 16.42
CA ILE A 94 1.34 -2.65 17.54
C ILE A 94 2.36 -3.04 18.61
N ASP A 95 2.31 -2.38 19.76
CA ASP A 95 3.02 -2.85 20.96
C ASP A 95 2.15 -3.87 21.71
N ALA A 96 2.23 -5.13 21.29
CA ALA A 96 1.52 -6.23 21.91
C ALA A 96 1.86 -6.39 23.40
N GLY A 97 3.08 -6.01 23.81
CA GLY A 97 3.51 -6.13 25.20
C GLY A 97 2.79 -5.17 26.15
N SER A 98 2.17 -4.10 25.64
CA SER A 98 1.34 -3.18 26.40
C SER A 98 -0.14 -3.57 26.43
N ARG A 99 -0.56 -4.50 25.56
CA ARG A 99 -1.97 -4.83 25.31
C ARG A 99 -2.34 -6.26 25.71
N ILE A 100 -1.35 -7.13 25.88
CA ILE A 100 -1.56 -8.55 26.20
C ILE A 100 -0.88 -8.86 27.52
N ASP A 101 -1.54 -9.68 28.33
CA ASP A 101 -0.95 -10.25 29.53
C ASP A 101 0.23 -11.17 29.18
N ARG A 102 1.42 -10.74 29.58
CA ARG A 102 2.68 -11.46 29.33
C ARG A 102 2.84 -12.70 30.20
N ASN A 103 2.05 -12.85 31.24
CA ASN A 103 2.11 -13.98 32.17
C ASN A 103 1.21 -15.15 31.75
N SER A 104 0.45 -14.98 30.67
CA SER A 104 -0.48 -15.99 30.16
C SER A 104 -0.06 -16.49 28.77
N PRO A 105 -0.35 -17.76 28.41
CA PRO A 105 -0.13 -18.24 27.05
C PRO A 105 -0.87 -17.37 26.04
N LEU A 106 -0.19 -17.00 24.96
CA LEU A 106 -0.78 -16.23 23.86
C LEU A 106 -1.88 -17.04 23.17
N SER A 107 -3.04 -16.41 22.97
CA SER A 107 -4.14 -16.96 22.17
C SER A 107 -4.32 -16.17 20.88
N ILE A 108 -4.76 -16.85 19.83
CA ILE A 108 -5.15 -16.22 18.56
C ILE A 108 -6.26 -15.19 18.76
N VAL A 109 -7.14 -15.41 19.74
CA VAL A 109 -8.24 -14.51 20.09
C VAL A 109 -7.69 -13.16 20.53
N ASP A 110 -6.77 -13.16 21.50
CA ASP A 110 -6.20 -11.92 22.03
C ASP A 110 -5.43 -11.16 20.94
N LEU A 111 -4.65 -11.88 20.12
CA LEU A 111 -3.90 -11.28 19.01
C LEU A 111 -4.83 -10.61 17.99
N LEU A 112 -5.90 -11.29 17.57
CA LEU A 112 -6.84 -10.74 16.59
C LEU A 112 -7.58 -9.51 17.14
N PHE A 113 -7.97 -9.53 18.41
CA PHE A 113 -8.57 -8.36 19.06
C PHE A 113 -7.62 -7.17 19.11
N VAL A 114 -6.38 -7.38 19.55
CA VAL A 114 -5.38 -6.30 19.62
C VAL A 114 -5.06 -5.76 18.23
N ILE A 115 -4.93 -6.62 17.22
CA ILE A 115 -4.69 -6.19 15.82
C ILE A 115 -5.85 -5.35 15.29
N LEU A 116 -7.09 -5.81 15.47
CA LEU A 116 -8.27 -5.08 15.01
C LEU A 116 -8.41 -3.73 15.72
N TYR A 117 -8.26 -3.71 17.04
CA TYR A 117 -8.34 -2.50 17.85
C TYR A 117 -7.32 -1.45 17.42
N GLU A 118 -6.04 -1.84 17.34
CA GLU A 118 -4.96 -0.92 17.01
C GLU A 118 -5.05 -0.45 15.55
N THR A 119 -5.55 -1.29 14.66
CA THR A 119 -5.79 -0.90 13.26
C THR A 119 -6.96 0.07 13.18
N GLU A 120 -8.07 -0.19 13.86
CA GLU A 120 -9.20 0.75 13.90
C GLU A 120 -8.77 2.11 14.47
N ARG A 121 -8.04 2.11 15.58
CA ARG A 121 -7.50 3.33 16.18
C ARG A 121 -6.64 4.12 15.18
N ALA A 122 -5.70 3.45 14.52
CA ALA A 122 -4.87 4.10 13.50
C ALA A 122 -5.71 4.65 12.33
N VAL A 123 -6.75 3.93 11.89
CA VAL A 123 -7.66 4.41 10.83
C VAL A 123 -8.44 5.63 11.29
N LEU A 124 -8.95 5.66 12.52
CA LEU A 124 -9.69 6.80 13.07
C LEU A 124 -8.79 8.04 13.17
N GLU A 125 -7.54 7.87 13.61
CA GLU A 125 -6.51 8.92 13.60
C GLU A 125 -6.27 9.46 12.17
N LEU A 126 -6.17 8.57 11.17
CA LEU A 126 -6.04 8.96 9.76
C LEU A 126 -7.25 9.77 9.27
N GLU A 127 -8.46 9.40 9.72
CA GLU A 127 -9.71 10.08 9.39
C GLU A 127 -9.93 11.38 10.20
N ALA A 128 -9.00 11.74 11.08
CA ALA A 128 -9.13 12.83 12.06
C ALA A 128 -10.42 12.72 12.89
N LEU A 129 -10.87 11.49 13.14
CA LEU A 129 -11.99 11.18 14.01
C LEU A 129 -11.47 10.82 15.38
N ASP A 130 -12.13 11.36 16.41
CA ASP A 130 -11.88 10.95 17.78
C ASP A 130 -12.38 9.50 17.97
N PRO A 131 -11.51 8.57 18.40
CA PRO A 131 -11.92 7.18 18.69
C PRO A 131 -13.03 7.06 19.73
N ASP A 132 -13.16 8.07 20.60
CA ASP A 132 -14.14 8.11 21.68
C ASP A 132 -15.39 8.95 21.32
N ALA A 133 -15.48 9.49 20.09
CA ALA A 133 -16.63 10.28 19.65
C ALA A 133 -17.90 9.43 19.47
N THR A 134 -18.98 9.89 20.10
CA THR A 134 -20.31 9.26 20.09
C THR A 134 -20.99 9.50 18.73
N GLY A 135 -20.99 8.50 17.85
CA GLY A 135 -21.72 8.57 16.58
C GLY A 135 -21.33 7.53 15.53
N HIS A 136 -20.18 6.89 15.67
CA HIS A 136 -19.75 5.80 14.78
C HIS A 136 -19.73 4.49 15.56
N GLU A 137 -20.47 3.50 15.08
CA GLU A 137 -20.35 2.15 15.64
C GLU A 137 -18.95 1.60 15.29
N SER A 138 -18.13 1.37 16.30
CA SER A 138 -16.77 0.86 16.10
C SER A 138 -16.80 -0.59 15.57
N VAL A 139 -15.78 -0.96 14.82
CA VAL A 139 -15.50 -2.35 14.41
C VAL A 139 -15.52 -3.27 15.61
N MET A 140 -14.90 -2.82 16.70
CA MET A 140 -14.83 -3.56 17.95
C MET A 140 -16.21 -3.70 18.60
N ALA A 141 -17.04 -2.66 18.61
CA ALA A 141 -18.41 -2.72 19.11
C ALA A 141 -19.26 -3.74 18.33
N ARG A 142 -19.15 -3.79 16.99
CA ARG A 142 -19.86 -4.79 16.17
C ARG A 142 -19.42 -6.22 16.48
N LEU A 143 -18.11 -6.44 16.58
CA LEU A 143 -17.57 -7.76 16.89
C LEU A 143 -17.99 -8.20 18.30
N TRP A 144 -17.95 -7.28 19.26
CA TRP A 144 -18.39 -7.50 20.62
C TRP A 144 -19.90 -7.75 20.73
N HIS A 145 -20.73 -6.99 20.02
CA HIS A 145 -22.18 -7.18 20.02
C HIS A 145 -22.55 -8.59 19.56
N TRP A 146 -21.91 -9.10 18.52
CA TRP A 146 -22.11 -10.48 18.07
C TRP A 146 -21.63 -11.52 19.12
N LEU A 147 -20.46 -11.32 19.75
CA LEU A 147 -19.96 -12.23 20.78
C LEU A 147 -20.84 -12.26 22.02
N ASN A 148 -21.26 -11.08 22.49
CA ASN A 148 -22.09 -10.94 23.67
C ASN A 148 -23.52 -11.46 23.42
N GLY A 149 -24.03 -11.33 22.20
CA GLY A 149 -25.31 -11.91 21.80
C GLY A 149 -25.32 -13.43 21.73
N THR A 150 -24.15 -14.07 21.64
CA THR A 150 -24.00 -15.53 21.47
C THR A 150 -23.54 -16.25 22.73
N SER A 151 -23.22 -15.55 23.83
CA SER A 151 -22.75 -16.16 25.08
C SER A 151 -23.41 -15.56 26.33
N VAL A 152 -24.14 -16.38 27.07
CA VAL A 152 -24.71 -16.02 28.38
C VAL A 152 -23.62 -15.80 29.45
N GLU A 153 -22.44 -16.43 29.29
CA GLU A 153 -21.32 -16.22 30.22
C GLU A 153 -20.69 -14.84 30.04
N LEU A 154 -20.53 -14.38 28.80
CA LEU A 154 -19.97 -13.05 28.50
C LEU A 154 -20.89 -11.92 28.96
N GLN A 155 -22.21 -12.13 28.94
CA GLN A 155 -23.21 -11.16 29.42
C GLN A 155 -23.11 -10.87 30.92
N LYS A 156 -22.42 -11.72 31.70
CA LYS A 156 -22.20 -11.50 33.13
C LYS A 156 -21.14 -10.43 33.40
N PHE A 157 -20.36 -10.06 32.39
CA PHE A 157 -19.31 -9.05 32.51
C PHE A 157 -19.83 -7.70 32.03
N ASP A 158 -19.67 -6.65 32.85
CA ASP A 158 -20.06 -5.29 32.50
C ASP A 158 -19.01 -4.63 31.59
N VAL A 159 -18.93 -5.07 30.33
CA VAL A 159 -17.89 -4.58 29.39
C VAL A 159 -18.40 -3.46 28.47
N GLY A 160 -19.71 -3.16 28.45
CA GLY A 160 -20.28 -2.10 27.60
C GLY A 160 -20.00 -2.32 26.10
N VAL A 161 -20.08 -1.26 25.29
CA VAL A 161 -19.70 -1.26 23.85
C VAL A 161 -18.40 -0.49 23.56
N ASP A 162 -17.69 -0.11 24.63
CA ASP A 162 -16.43 0.62 24.56
C ASP A 162 -15.28 -0.33 24.19
N ALA A 163 -14.61 -0.01 23.07
CA ALA A 163 -13.53 -0.83 22.54
C ALA A 163 -12.29 -0.84 23.46
N GLY A 164 -11.98 0.30 24.08
CA GLY A 164 -10.87 0.44 25.02
C GLY A 164 -11.11 -0.36 26.29
N LYS A 165 -12.32 -0.30 26.85
CA LYS A 165 -12.73 -1.10 28.02
C LYS A 165 -12.64 -2.60 27.72
N LEU A 166 -13.08 -3.04 26.54
CA LEU A 166 -12.98 -4.45 26.13
C LEU A 166 -11.53 -4.94 26.06
N VAL A 167 -10.64 -4.19 25.42
CA VAL A 167 -9.21 -4.54 25.34
C VAL A 167 -8.56 -4.52 26.72
N PHE A 168 -8.93 -3.55 27.56
CA PHE A 168 -8.48 -3.50 28.95
C PHE A 168 -8.88 -4.77 29.71
N GLU A 169 -10.15 -5.16 29.70
CA GLU A 169 -10.64 -6.39 30.36
C GLU A 169 -9.95 -7.64 29.81
N LEU A 170 -9.74 -7.76 28.49
CA LEU A 170 -8.96 -8.86 27.92
C LEU A 170 -7.54 -8.92 28.50
N SER A 171 -6.90 -7.76 28.69
CA SER A 171 -5.53 -7.68 29.21
C SER A 171 -5.43 -7.88 30.73
N SER A 172 -6.41 -7.42 31.50
CA SER A 172 -6.32 -7.31 32.96
C SER A 172 -7.12 -8.36 33.73
N ASN A 173 -8.14 -8.96 33.11
CA ASN A 173 -9.10 -9.84 33.78
C ASN A 173 -8.97 -11.32 33.31
N PRO A 174 -8.37 -12.21 34.13
CA PRO A 174 -8.16 -13.61 33.74
C PRO A 174 -9.45 -14.40 33.51
N SER A 175 -10.51 -14.15 34.31
CA SER A 175 -11.76 -14.89 34.20
C SER A 175 -12.53 -14.49 32.95
N PHE A 176 -12.57 -13.19 32.64
CA PHE A 176 -13.12 -12.68 31.40
C PHE A 176 -12.39 -13.26 30.18
N ARG A 177 -11.06 -13.24 30.19
CA ARG A 177 -10.25 -13.80 29.11
C ARG A 177 -10.48 -15.30 28.93
N ALA A 178 -10.60 -16.06 30.01
CA ALA A 178 -10.91 -17.48 29.95
C ALA A 178 -12.28 -17.74 29.32
N ALA A 179 -13.32 -17.01 29.74
CA ALA A 179 -14.66 -17.09 29.16
C ALA A 179 -14.66 -16.75 27.66
N MET A 180 -13.97 -15.66 27.28
CA MET A 180 -13.80 -15.24 25.89
C MET A 180 -13.13 -16.31 25.02
N ARG A 181 -12.01 -16.87 25.50
CA ARG A 181 -11.28 -17.91 24.77
C ARG A 181 -12.11 -19.19 24.62
N THR A 182 -12.83 -19.62 25.65
CA THR A 182 -13.71 -20.79 25.60
C THR A 182 -14.84 -20.59 24.59
N HIS A 183 -15.50 -19.43 24.64
CA HIS A 183 -16.59 -19.10 23.72
C HIS A 183 -16.11 -19.04 22.27
N VAL A 184 -15.03 -18.31 22.00
CA VAL A 184 -14.47 -18.19 20.65
C VAL A 184 -13.92 -19.53 20.16
N ALA A 185 -13.37 -20.39 21.03
CA ALA A 185 -12.90 -21.72 20.61
C ALA A 185 -14.03 -22.58 20.01
N SER A 186 -15.27 -22.46 20.52
CA SER A 186 -16.44 -23.16 19.98
C SER A 186 -16.90 -22.65 18.61
N SER A 187 -16.49 -21.43 18.23
CA SER A 187 -16.93 -20.72 17.02
C SER A 187 -15.76 -20.08 16.25
N LEU A 188 -14.56 -20.67 16.33
CA LEU A 188 -13.32 -20.02 15.89
C LEU A 188 -13.36 -19.62 14.41
N THR A 189 -13.88 -20.49 13.55
CA THR A 189 -14.03 -20.21 12.11
C THR A 189 -14.91 -18.98 11.88
N GLU A 190 -16.04 -18.89 12.57
CA GLU A 190 -16.97 -17.76 12.43
C GLU A 190 -16.35 -16.47 12.99
N PHE A 191 -15.66 -16.55 14.13
CA PHE A 191 -14.92 -15.42 14.70
C PHE A 191 -13.86 -14.88 13.73
N VAL A 192 -13.05 -15.76 13.14
CA VAL A 192 -12.01 -15.38 12.17
C VAL A 192 -12.63 -14.74 10.92
N GLU A 193 -13.74 -15.28 10.41
CA GLU A 193 -14.43 -14.69 9.25
C GLU A 193 -14.99 -13.29 9.55
N LYS A 194 -15.55 -13.08 10.75
CA LYS A 194 -16.01 -11.75 11.18
C LYS A 194 -14.86 -10.78 11.37
N ALA A 195 -13.77 -11.21 12.01
CA ALA A 195 -12.55 -10.42 12.15
C ALA A 195 -12.00 -10.00 10.78
N ARG A 196 -11.94 -10.93 9.81
CA ARG A 196 -11.54 -10.63 8.43
C ARG A 196 -12.47 -9.63 7.75
N ALA A 197 -13.79 -9.78 7.93
CA ALA A 197 -14.77 -8.85 7.36
C ALA A 197 -14.57 -7.42 7.91
N GLN A 198 -14.32 -7.29 9.22
CA GLN A 198 -14.02 -6.00 9.81
C GLN A 198 -12.70 -5.40 9.29
N MET A 199 -11.64 -6.22 9.17
CA MET A 199 -10.35 -5.79 8.62
C MET A 199 -10.48 -5.32 7.16
N ARG A 200 -11.31 -5.99 6.35
CA ARG A 200 -11.63 -5.52 4.99
C ARG A 200 -12.31 -4.16 5.00
N GLY A 201 -13.27 -3.95 5.90
CA GLY A 201 -13.92 -2.64 6.08
C GLY A 201 -12.93 -1.52 6.42
N LEU A 202 -12.01 -1.77 7.35
CA LEU A 202 -10.92 -0.83 7.67
C LEU A 202 -10.00 -0.57 6.47
N THR A 203 -9.67 -1.62 5.72
CA THR A 203 -8.84 -1.48 4.51
C THR A 203 -9.50 -0.60 3.45
N GLU A 204 -10.80 -0.76 3.20
CA GLU A 204 -11.53 0.10 2.27
C GLU A 204 -11.61 1.55 2.75
N ARG A 205 -11.75 1.78 4.06
CA ARG A 205 -11.68 3.13 4.63
C ARG A 205 -10.33 3.80 4.34
N VAL A 206 -9.23 3.11 4.60
CA VAL A 206 -7.86 3.59 4.32
C VAL A 206 -7.68 3.93 2.83
N LYS A 207 -8.18 3.08 1.92
CA LYS A 207 -8.08 3.32 0.47
C LYS A 207 -8.76 4.60 0.02
N ARG A 208 -9.81 5.07 0.72
CA ARG A 208 -10.50 6.33 0.39
C ARG A 208 -9.66 7.57 0.71
N TYR A 209 -8.69 7.45 1.61
CA TYR A 209 -7.82 8.56 2.04
C TYR A 209 -6.59 8.77 1.15
N ASP A 210 -6.63 8.23 -0.08
CA ASP A 210 -5.58 8.38 -1.10
C ASP A 210 -4.17 8.20 -0.52
N ILE A 211 -3.94 7.11 0.22
CA ILE A 211 -2.58 6.62 0.41
C ILE A 211 -2.19 6.02 -0.94
N ARG A 212 -1.73 6.89 -1.84
CA ARG A 212 -1.58 6.68 -3.27
C ARG A 212 -0.91 5.35 -3.59
N ARG A 213 -1.70 4.32 -3.88
CA ARG A 213 -1.32 3.36 -4.92
C ARG A 213 -1.25 4.19 -6.19
N ASP A 214 -0.04 4.62 -6.52
CA ASP A 214 0.26 5.58 -7.57
C ASP A 214 -0.66 5.37 -8.78
N GLY A 215 -1.63 6.29 -8.97
CA GLY A 215 -2.60 6.21 -10.08
C GLY A 215 -1.92 6.13 -11.44
N ARG A 216 -0.62 6.49 -11.47
CA ARG A 216 0.32 6.25 -12.54
C ARG A 216 0.35 4.81 -13.05
N VAL A 217 0.20 3.77 -12.22
CA VAL A 217 0.11 2.39 -12.74
C VAL A 217 -1.14 2.20 -13.60
N ALA A 218 -2.30 2.68 -13.12
CA ALA A 218 -3.52 2.66 -13.91
C ALA A 218 -3.38 3.53 -15.18
N THR A 219 -2.73 4.69 -15.08
CA THR A 219 -2.40 5.54 -16.23
C THR A 219 -1.48 4.84 -17.22
N MET A 220 -0.50 4.07 -16.76
CA MET A 220 0.41 3.30 -17.62
C MET A 220 -0.32 2.14 -18.31
N ILE A 221 -1.22 1.45 -17.61
CA ILE A 221 -2.05 0.38 -18.19
C ILE A 221 -2.97 0.97 -19.28
N GLN A 222 -3.59 2.12 -19.02
CA GLN A 222 -4.39 2.82 -20.01
C GLN A 222 -3.53 3.27 -21.21
N ALA A 223 -2.38 3.89 -20.96
CA ALA A 223 -1.47 4.34 -22.01
C ALA A 223 -0.85 3.19 -22.81
N SER A 224 -0.77 1.98 -22.24
CA SER A 224 -0.30 0.78 -22.94
C SER A 224 -1.40 0.11 -23.75
N ALA A 225 -2.63 0.61 -23.68
CA ALA A 225 -3.81 -0.06 -24.18
C ALA A 225 -3.98 -1.48 -23.61
N GLY A 226 -3.45 -1.74 -22.40
CA GLY A 226 -3.42 -3.09 -21.81
C GLY A 226 -2.44 -4.08 -22.45
N TYR A 227 -1.63 -3.66 -23.44
CA TYR A 227 -0.64 -4.54 -24.06
C TYR A 227 0.59 -4.74 -23.15
N PRO A 228 0.92 -5.99 -22.76
CA PRO A 228 2.05 -6.24 -21.86
C PRO A 228 3.40 -5.76 -22.41
N ARG A 229 3.61 -5.91 -23.73
CA ARG A 229 4.83 -5.43 -24.41
C ARG A 229 4.99 -3.92 -24.26
N GLU A 230 3.92 -3.17 -24.48
CA GLU A 230 3.92 -1.71 -24.39
C GLU A 230 4.13 -1.24 -22.95
N LEU A 231 3.50 -1.94 -22.00
CA LEU A 231 3.68 -1.68 -20.57
C LEU A 231 5.15 -1.88 -20.14
N VAL A 232 5.77 -3.00 -20.54
CA VAL A 232 7.18 -3.29 -20.23
C VAL A 232 8.10 -2.28 -20.92
N ALA A 233 7.83 -1.90 -22.17
CA ALA A 233 8.61 -0.89 -22.86
C ALA A 233 8.54 0.47 -22.15
N MET A 234 7.36 0.87 -21.66
CA MET A 234 7.20 2.09 -20.85
C MET A 234 7.93 2.02 -19.52
N LEU A 235 7.82 0.90 -18.80
CA LEU A 235 8.55 0.68 -17.56
C LEU A 235 10.06 0.77 -17.77
N GLN A 236 10.59 0.10 -18.80
CA GLN A 236 12.03 0.13 -19.12
C GLN A 236 12.52 1.55 -19.43
N GLU A 237 11.72 2.35 -20.12
CA GLU A 237 12.07 3.72 -20.46
C GLU A 237 12.03 4.63 -19.24
N MET A 238 10.98 4.52 -18.42
CA MET A 238 10.90 5.24 -17.15
C MET A 238 12.05 4.87 -16.22
N LEU A 239 12.44 3.60 -16.15
CA LEU A 239 13.60 3.16 -15.36
C LEU A 239 14.91 3.70 -15.91
N ARG A 240 15.08 3.74 -17.24
CA ARG A 240 16.26 4.33 -17.89
C ARG A 240 16.37 5.81 -17.58
N GLN A 241 15.27 6.55 -17.70
CA GLN A 241 15.21 7.98 -17.40
C GLN A 241 15.37 8.25 -15.90
N ALA A 242 14.82 7.40 -15.03
CA ALA A 242 14.99 7.50 -13.58
C ALA A 242 16.45 7.37 -13.14
N ARG A 243 17.29 6.66 -13.91
CA ARG A 243 18.75 6.61 -13.67
C ARG A 243 19.39 7.98 -13.81
N ASP A 244 18.94 8.78 -14.78
CA ASP A 244 19.48 10.11 -15.06
C ASP A 244 18.80 11.20 -14.20
N TRP A 245 17.58 10.95 -13.76
CA TRP A 245 16.72 11.92 -13.07
C TRP A 245 16.67 11.78 -11.56
N GLY A 246 17.09 10.63 -11.02
CA GLY A 246 16.92 10.25 -9.63
C GLY A 246 15.52 9.70 -9.35
N THR A 247 15.42 8.83 -8.35
CA THR A 247 14.16 8.31 -7.83
C THR A 247 13.80 9.02 -6.51
N PRO A 248 12.51 9.23 -6.21
CA PRO A 248 11.32 8.82 -6.98
C PRO A 248 10.97 9.74 -8.16
N LEU A 249 10.22 9.22 -9.13
CA LEU A 249 9.80 9.96 -10.32
C LEU A 249 8.71 11.00 -9.94
N SER A 250 8.94 12.28 -10.23
CA SER A 250 7.94 13.35 -10.02
C SER A 250 6.81 13.27 -11.05
N ASP A 251 5.60 13.76 -10.72
CA ASP A 251 4.44 13.78 -11.64
C ASP A 251 4.77 14.42 -12.99
N LYS A 252 5.43 15.58 -12.98
CA LYS A 252 5.86 16.29 -14.20
C LYS A 252 6.73 15.44 -15.13
N ARG A 253 7.61 14.60 -14.56
CA ARG A 253 8.51 13.72 -15.33
C ARG A 253 7.79 12.47 -15.81
N PHE A 254 6.86 11.95 -15.01
CA PHE A 254 5.98 10.87 -15.43
C PHE A 254 5.12 11.28 -16.63
N ASP A 255 4.49 12.45 -16.57
CA ASP A 255 3.71 13.00 -17.68
C ASP A 255 4.57 13.27 -18.92
N ALA A 256 5.80 13.77 -18.74
CA ALA A 256 6.73 13.98 -19.84
C ALA A 256 7.11 12.66 -20.52
N ALA A 257 7.39 11.60 -19.75
CA ALA A 257 7.72 10.28 -20.29
C ALA A 257 6.55 9.66 -21.08
N LEU A 258 5.31 9.85 -20.60
CA LEU A 258 4.11 9.45 -21.35
C LEU A 258 3.93 10.27 -22.63
N GLY A 259 4.14 11.59 -22.57
CA GLY A 259 4.05 12.49 -23.71
C GLY A 259 5.07 12.18 -24.82
N GLU A 260 6.31 11.84 -24.45
CA GLU A 260 7.37 11.46 -25.39
C GLU A 260 7.00 10.20 -26.19
N ARG A 261 6.25 9.28 -25.57
CA ARG A 261 5.73 8.10 -26.26
C ARG A 261 4.67 8.44 -27.29
N ALA A 262 3.70 9.30 -26.94
CA ALA A 262 2.72 9.80 -27.90
C ALA A 262 3.41 10.45 -29.12
N ALA A 263 4.47 11.22 -28.87
CA ALA A 263 5.29 11.85 -29.91
C ALA A 263 6.10 10.88 -30.78
N ARG A 264 6.25 9.60 -30.42
CA ARG A 264 6.84 8.59 -31.31
C ARG A 264 5.83 8.04 -32.30
N TYR A 265 4.60 7.81 -31.87
CA TYR A 265 3.56 7.34 -32.77
C TYR A 265 3.30 8.36 -33.89
N THR A 266 3.38 9.66 -33.58
CA THR A 266 3.23 10.73 -34.58
C THR A 266 4.34 10.76 -35.63
N ARG A 267 5.52 10.18 -35.36
CA ARG A 267 6.59 10.05 -36.37
C ARG A 267 6.28 8.98 -37.42
N VAL A 268 5.42 8.03 -37.06
CA VAL A 268 4.98 6.94 -37.95
C VAL A 268 3.75 7.37 -38.75
N ILE A 269 2.87 8.17 -38.14
CA ILE A 269 1.62 8.65 -38.74
C ILE A 269 1.89 9.79 -39.73
N SER A 270 1.32 9.66 -40.92
CA SER A 270 1.25 10.71 -41.93
C SER A 270 -0.17 11.27 -42.01
N GLN A 271 -0.37 12.44 -42.61
CA GLN A 271 -1.71 13.00 -42.80
C GLN A 271 -2.64 12.07 -43.61
N ALA A 272 -2.09 11.26 -44.52
CA ALA A 272 -2.86 10.30 -45.30
C ALA A 272 -3.48 9.17 -44.46
N ASP A 273 -2.96 8.92 -43.25
CA ASP A 273 -3.46 7.86 -42.37
C ASP A 273 -4.67 8.28 -41.54
N TYR A 274 -4.93 9.58 -41.41
CA TYR A 274 -5.97 10.09 -40.50
C TYR A 274 -7.37 9.54 -40.81
N PRO A 275 -7.82 9.45 -42.08
CA PRO A 275 -9.12 8.84 -42.39
C PRO A 275 -9.23 7.39 -41.92
N THR A 276 -8.16 6.60 -42.07
CA THR A 276 -8.08 5.21 -41.60
C THR A 276 -8.12 5.14 -40.08
N LEU A 277 -7.36 6.00 -39.38
CA LEU A 277 -7.35 6.04 -37.93
C LEU A 277 -8.72 6.43 -37.35
N VAL A 278 -9.38 7.42 -37.96
CA VAL A 278 -10.75 7.83 -37.58
C VAL A 278 -11.76 6.72 -37.84
N HIS A 279 -11.63 6.00 -38.96
CA HIS A 279 -12.48 4.86 -39.27
C HIS A 279 -12.34 3.77 -38.20
N VAL A 280 -11.12 3.30 -37.93
CA VAL A 280 -10.85 2.29 -36.90
C VAL A 280 -11.40 2.71 -35.55
N HIS A 281 -11.17 3.97 -35.14
CA HIS A 281 -11.67 4.45 -33.86
C HIS A 281 -13.21 4.42 -33.77
N LYS A 282 -13.91 4.75 -34.86
CA LYS A 282 -15.38 4.84 -34.88
C LYS A 282 -16.06 3.50 -35.06
N THR A 283 -15.54 2.64 -35.93
CA THR A 283 -16.17 1.35 -36.25
C THR A 283 -15.68 0.22 -35.36
N LYS A 284 -14.48 0.38 -34.77
CA LYS A 284 -13.74 -0.68 -34.07
C LYS A 284 -13.35 -1.86 -34.95
N ASP A 285 -13.38 -1.67 -36.28
CA ASP A 285 -13.01 -2.71 -37.23
C ASP A 285 -11.53 -3.04 -37.15
N HIS A 286 -11.22 -4.33 -37.11
CA HIS A 286 -9.85 -4.84 -37.12
C HIS A 286 -9.26 -4.99 -38.54
N LEU A 287 -10.02 -4.60 -39.56
CA LEU A 287 -9.64 -4.64 -40.98
C LEU A 287 -9.48 -3.21 -41.54
N PRO A 288 -8.61 -3.02 -42.53
CA PRO A 288 -8.51 -1.73 -43.21
C PRO A 288 -9.81 -1.39 -43.97
N PRO A 289 -10.12 -0.10 -44.17
CA PRO A 289 -11.26 0.35 -44.97
C PRO A 289 -11.26 -0.18 -46.41
N SER A 290 -10.09 -0.50 -46.97
CA SER A 290 -9.90 -0.97 -48.34
C SER A 290 -8.62 -1.80 -48.48
N GLU A 291 -8.57 -2.68 -49.49
CA GLU A 291 -7.43 -3.58 -49.73
C GLU A 291 -6.11 -2.85 -50.05
N ASP A 292 -6.17 -1.70 -50.73
CA ASP A 292 -5.00 -0.89 -51.04
C ASP A 292 -4.34 -0.28 -49.80
N GLN A 293 -5.06 -0.21 -48.67
CA GLN A 293 -4.52 0.26 -47.39
C GLN A 293 -3.90 -0.85 -46.54
N LEU A 294 -3.99 -2.12 -46.96
CA LEU A 294 -3.60 -3.27 -46.13
C LEU A 294 -2.12 -3.23 -45.70
N GLN A 295 -1.22 -2.86 -46.61
CA GLN A 295 0.20 -2.72 -46.28
C GLN A 295 0.42 -1.59 -45.26
N ARG A 296 -0.25 -0.45 -45.43
CA ARG A 296 -0.13 0.70 -44.52
C ARG A 296 -0.71 0.39 -43.15
N PHE A 297 -1.86 -0.28 -43.11
CA PHE A 297 -2.50 -0.76 -41.89
C PHE A 297 -1.58 -1.68 -41.08
N GLY A 298 -0.90 -2.61 -41.75
CA GLY A 298 0.10 -3.48 -41.12
C GLY A 298 1.27 -2.71 -40.48
N VAL A 299 1.71 -1.61 -41.09
CA VAL A 299 2.72 -0.72 -40.49
C VAL A 299 2.21 -0.04 -39.23
N LEU A 300 0.96 0.44 -39.24
CA LEU A 300 0.34 1.08 -38.07
C LEU A 300 0.16 0.08 -36.91
N LEU A 301 -0.22 -1.16 -37.20
CA LEU A 301 -0.27 -2.25 -36.21
C LEU A 301 1.11 -2.58 -35.64
N SER A 302 2.11 -2.76 -36.51
CA SER A 302 3.46 -3.16 -36.11
C SER A 302 4.17 -2.11 -35.25
N ASN A 303 3.74 -0.85 -35.35
CA ASN A 303 4.24 0.27 -34.55
C ASN A 303 3.31 0.64 -33.38
N SER A 304 2.33 -0.21 -33.06
CA SER A 304 1.39 -0.01 -31.94
C SER A 304 0.64 1.32 -32.00
N VAL A 305 0.40 1.83 -33.22
CA VAL A 305 -0.50 2.97 -33.47
C VAL A 305 -1.95 2.48 -33.41
N ILE A 306 -2.21 1.34 -34.04
CA ILE A 306 -3.47 0.59 -33.95
C ILE A 306 -3.20 -0.62 -33.06
N MET A 307 -4.16 -0.93 -32.18
CA MET A 307 -4.13 -2.03 -31.24
C MET A 307 -5.29 -2.96 -31.54
N MET A 308 -5.02 -4.26 -31.66
CA MET A 308 -6.04 -5.30 -31.83
C MET A 308 -6.39 -5.94 -30.49
N TYR A 309 -7.62 -6.36 -30.33
CA TYR A 309 -8.08 -7.00 -29.11
C TYR A 309 -8.84 -8.25 -29.50
N GLN A 310 -8.45 -9.36 -28.89
CA GLN A 310 -9.09 -10.65 -29.11
C GLN A 310 -9.75 -11.06 -27.80
N ASN A 311 -11.06 -10.82 -27.72
CA ASN A 311 -11.90 -11.24 -26.61
C ASN A 311 -12.94 -12.24 -27.13
N ALA A 312 -14.24 -12.01 -26.89
CA ALA A 312 -15.30 -12.80 -27.52
C ALA A 312 -15.38 -12.55 -29.04
N ASP A 313 -15.04 -11.32 -29.46
CA ASP A 313 -14.92 -10.89 -30.85
C ASP A 313 -13.59 -10.15 -31.05
N ASP A 314 -13.10 -10.15 -32.31
CA ASP A 314 -11.90 -9.41 -32.71
C ASP A 314 -12.26 -7.97 -33.08
N TRP A 315 -11.63 -7.01 -32.41
CA TRP A 315 -11.83 -5.59 -32.66
C TRP A 315 -10.51 -4.82 -32.58
N ALA A 316 -10.47 -3.60 -33.11
CA ALA A 316 -9.30 -2.74 -33.01
C ALA A 316 -9.66 -1.34 -32.54
N ASP A 317 -8.67 -0.65 -31.99
CA ASP A 317 -8.75 0.77 -31.68
C ASP A 317 -7.37 1.41 -31.76
N LEU A 318 -7.33 2.73 -31.65
CA LEU A 318 -6.09 3.47 -31.56
C LEU A 318 -5.44 3.24 -30.19
N ASN A 319 -4.11 3.31 -30.16
CA ASN A 319 -3.39 3.38 -28.90
C ASN A 319 -3.86 4.61 -28.10
N PRO A 320 -4.31 4.47 -26.84
CA PRO A 320 -4.87 5.58 -26.07
C PRO A 320 -3.95 6.77 -25.86
N ALA A 321 -2.62 6.59 -25.98
CA ALA A 321 -1.67 7.69 -25.96
C ALA A 321 -1.91 8.71 -27.10
N LEU A 322 -2.48 8.26 -28.23
CA LEU A 322 -2.80 9.10 -29.39
C LEU A 322 -3.95 10.08 -29.15
N TYR A 323 -4.83 9.82 -28.18
CA TYR A 323 -5.89 10.76 -27.81
C TYR A 323 -5.35 12.05 -27.22
N ARG A 324 -4.08 12.06 -26.78
CA ARG A 324 -3.40 13.27 -26.31
C ARG A 324 -2.78 14.09 -27.45
N HIS A 325 -2.80 13.60 -28.69
CA HIS A 325 -2.28 14.33 -29.84
C HIS A 325 -3.30 15.38 -30.33
N PRO A 326 -2.98 16.70 -30.33
CA PRO A 326 -3.97 17.75 -30.59
C PRO A 326 -4.67 17.62 -31.95
N GLU A 327 -3.91 17.39 -33.02
CA GLU A 327 -4.47 17.34 -34.38
C GLU A 327 -5.34 16.11 -34.63
N LEU A 328 -4.98 14.98 -34.01
CA LEU A 328 -5.72 13.73 -34.18
C LEU A 328 -6.94 13.73 -33.28
N SER A 329 -6.81 14.16 -32.03
CA SER A 329 -7.92 14.31 -31.10
C SER A 329 -9.04 15.20 -31.67
N ALA A 330 -8.68 16.31 -32.34
CA ALA A 330 -9.66 17.17 -33.00
C ALA A 330 -10.47 16.47 -34.12
N GLN A 331 -9.94 15.41 -34.73
CA GLN A 331 -10.61 14.65 -35.79
C GLN A 331 -11.38 13.43 -35.29
N LEU A 332 -11.06 12.94 -34.09
CA LEU A 332 -11.72 11.78 -33.49
C LEU A 332 -13.13 12.11 -32.99
N GLY A 333 -13.38 13.36 -32.58
CA GLY A 333 -14.69 13.87 -32.15
C GLY A 333 -14.85 13.87 -30.64
#